data_AF-A0A6J8BZP0-F1
#
_entry.id   AF-A0A6J8BZP0-F1
#
_cell.length_a   1.000
_cell.length_b   1.000
_cell.length_c   1.000
_cell.angle_alpha   90.00
_cell.angle_beta   90.00
_cell.angle_gamma   90.00
#
_symmetry.space_group_name_H-M   'P 1'
#
loop_
_entity.id
_entity.type
_entity.pdbx_description
1 polymer ?
#
loop_
_entity_poly.entity_id
_entity_poly.type
_entity_poly.pdbx_seq_one_letter_code
_entity_poly.pdbx_strand_id
1 'polypeptide(L)'
;MRCWGAEAVTSLVKAALSHTYDPPLHQNLKLQTCILGPLQELSTIHQPDIRQRQLECILQILHNNGDKLVHGWPLVLGVIGAVTNDQGEKLIQTAFQSLQLVVTDFLPIIPCQYLQVCVEVAAKFGLQHQELNISLTSIGLLWNISDFFYQNRERIAKELESDLSENDSKKLGMPAFDSLWMCLYSKLGKLCVDQRPAIRKSAGQTLFSMISAHGSLLYKDTWQKVLWQVLFPLLADVQTLSSQASNVKDETATGNILIHHSRDTAEKQWAETRVLTLAGVARTFNSKRRFLQPIGDFPRAWTLLLEYLETASLCQSAEVSLAALKSFQEILQISKDKPEDQKIEGLPQMTPPPEEVIHRTEDQKSNEQVQSNKLSSDVETEYDLSLWTAAWKVWLNIGTNSTKPPKVTNKSVKVYVPSQAFLTALIQTFPYLFEHIKPRFVTADLQKLSSVLQMALSVPVHGDASPFIIPSYPEITVTPLQEAVLQAMDVLIKAVHSGPEQMQSMYPDIYHQLLTYVEYGVRVPKYGQIEAKAFGTVKGPQVAWVTMNFVPFSEKCVEMVVDLYRITARHTAVINGHILENIIKVFT
;
A
#
# COMPACT_ATOMS: atom_id res chain seq x y z
N MET A 1 51.34 -11.64 -15.99
CA MET A 1 51.37 -10.46 -16.88
C MET A 1 50.10 -9.61 -16.75
N ARG A 2 48.89 -10.18 -16.80
CA ARG A 2 47.62 -9.42 -16.68
C ARG A 2 47.48 -8.59 -15.40
N CYS A 3 47.74 -9.17 -14.23
CA CYS A 3 47.67 -8.45 -12.94
C CYS A 3 48.65 -7.27 -12.88
N TRP A 4 49.83 -7.42 -13.50
CA TRP A 4 50.84 -6.36 -13.59
C TRP A 4 50.41 -5.23 -14.52
N GLY A 5 49.68 -5.53 -15.59
CA GLY A 5 49.05 -4.51 -16.44
C GLY A 5 48.01 -3.70 -15.67
N ALA A 6 47.12 -4.39 -14.94
CA ALA A 6 46.14 -3.72 -14.06
C ALA A 6 46.82 -2.89 -12.96
N GLU A 7 47.88 -3.40 -12.35
CA GLU A 7 48.69 -2.66 -11.37
C GLU A 7 49.32 -1.40 -11.97
N ALA A 8 49.89 -1.50 -13.17
CA ALA A 8 50.50 -0.37 -13.85
C ALA A 8 49.45 0.71 -14.19
N VAL A 9 48.31 0.31 -14.77
CA VAL A 9 47.22 1.24 -15.10
C VAL A 9 46.70 1.93 -13.84
N THR A 10 46.32 1.17 -12.81
CA THR A 10 45.80 1.74 -11.55
C THR A 10 46.84 2.63 -10.85
N SER A 11 48.12 2.29 -10.90
CA SER A 11 49.20 3.13 -10.34
C SER A 11 49.39 4.43 -11.12
N LEU A 12 49.38 4.38 -12.45
CA LEU A 12 49.47 5.57 -13.30
C LEU A 12 48.28 6.51 -13.08
N VAL A 13 47.06 5.97 -12.98
CA VAL A 13 45.86 6.76 -12.70
C VAL A 13 45.96 7.46 -11.34
N LYS A 14 46.37 6.74 -10.29
CA LYS A 14 46.57 7.33 -8.95
C LYS A 14 47.64 8.42 -8.97
N ALA A 15 48.80 8.14 -9.57
CA ALA A 15 49.89 9.12 -9.68
C ALA A 15 49.44 10.38 -10.44
N ALA A 16 48.68 10.21 -11.54
CA ALA A 16 48.14 11.31 -12.30
C ALA A 16 47.11 12.12 -11.50
N LEU A 17 46.28 11.50 -10.66
CA LEU A 17 45.32 12.23 -9.80
C LEU A 17 45.99 12.95 -8.62
N SER A 18 47.12 12.44 -8.13
CA SER A 18 47.91 13.10 -7.08
C SER A 18 48.78 14.26 -7.61
N HIS A 19 48.98 14.34 -8.93
CA HIS A 19 49.77 15.41 -9.54
C HIS A 19 49.04 16.76 -9.49
N THR A 20 49.81 17.84 -9.29
CA THR A 20 49.27 19.21 -9.29
C THR A 20 49.31 19.79 -10.70
N TYR A 21 48.17 20.20 -11.24
CA TYR A 21 48.05 20.75 -12.60
C TYR A 21 47.78 22.25 -12.58
N ASP A 22 48.18 22.91 -13.66
CA ASP A 22 47.82 24.30 -13.97
C ASP A 22 47.18 24.35 -15.39
N PRO A 23 45.87 24.63 -15.52
CA PRO A 23 44.89 24.86 -14.45
C PRO A 23 44.59 23.61 -13.62
N PRO A 24 44.00 23.74 -12.41
CA PRO A 24 43.66 22.62 -11.55
C PRO A 24 42.81 21.55 -12.24
N LEU A 25 42.99 20.27 -11.86
CA LEU A 25 42.36 19.14 -12.55
C LEU A 25 40.83 19.23 -12.63
N HIS A 26 40.17 19.75 -11.58
CA HIS A 26 38.72 19.92 -11.54
C HIS A 26 38.18 20.90 -12.59
N GLN A 27 39.03 21.77 -13.15
CA GLN A 27 38.68 22.71 -14.22
C GLN A 27 38.96 22.15 -15.62
N ASN A 28 39.61 20.99 -15.72
CA ASN A 28 40.01 20.37 -16.98
C ASN A 28 39.24 19.07 -17.23
N LEU A 29 38.01 19.22 -17.73
CA LEU A 29 37.11 18.12 -18.11
C LEU A 29 37.83 17.03 -18.92
N LYS A 30 38.47 17.41 -20.04
CA LYS A 30 39.11 16.45 -20.96
C LYS A 30 40.21 15.65 -20.26
N LEU A 31 41.04 16.30 -19.45
CA LEU A 31 42.13 15.63 -18.75
C LEU A 31 41.61 14.70 -17.66
N GLN A 32 40.64 15.14 -16.84
CA GLN A 32 40.08 14.30 -15.78
C GLN A 32 39.39 13.05 -16.36
N THR A 33 38.64 13.20 -17.47
CA THR A 33 38.06 12.07 -18.21
C THR A 33 39.13 11.16 -18.81
N CYS A 34 40.20 11.72 -19.39
CA CYS A 34 41.30 10.93 -19.96
C CYS A 34 42.06 10.11 -18.90
N ILE A 35 42.24 10.65 -17.69
CA ILE A 35 42.92 9.96 -16.59
C ILE A 35 42.07 8.80 -16.05
N LEU A 36 40.75 9.00 -15.90
CA LEU A 36 39.86 7.97 -15.34
C LEU A 36 39.33 6.98 -16.40
N GLY A 37 39.35 7.36 -17.68
CA GLY A 37 38.86 6.55 -18.80
C GLY A 37 39.42 5.12 -18.85
N PRO A 38 40.74 4.91 -18.66
CA PRO A 38 41.32 3.57 -18.60
C PRO A 38 40.69 2.69 -17.52
N LEU A 39 40.29 3.25 -16.36
CA LEU A 39 39.57 2.48 -15.37
C LEU A 39 38.21 2.04 -15.92
N GLN A 40 37.43 2.90 -16.57
CA GLN A 40 36.17 2.49 -17.19
C GLN A 40 36.35 1.39 -18.23
N GLU A 41 37.41 1.44 -19.05
CA GLU A 41 37.70 0.40 -20.04
C GLU A 41 37.99 -0.97 -19.41
N LEU A 42 38.67 -1.01 -18.25
CA LEU A 42 38.90 -2.24 -17.49
C LEU A 42 37.60 -2.93 -17.07
N SER A 43 36.46 -2.22 -17.01
CA SER A 43 35.15 -2.84 -16.73
C SER A 43 34.66 -3.79 -17.81
N THR A 44 35.21 -3.72 -19.01
CA THR A 44 34.90 -4.68 -20.10
C THR A 44 35.60 -6.03 -19.92
N ILE A 45 36.57 -6.09 -19.01
CA ILE A 45 37.41 -7.26 -18.77
C ILE A 45 36.79 -8.11 -17.66
N HIS A 46 36.51 -9.38 -17.93
CA HIS A 46 35.78 -10.26 -17.02
C HIS A 46 36.66 -10.98 -15.99
N GLN A 47 37.99 -10.81 -16.06
CA GLN A 47 38.90 -11.48 -15.13
C GLN A 47 38.80 -10.86 -13.71
N PRO A 48 38.47 -11.66 -12.67
CA PRO A 48 38.17 -11.13 -11.34
C PRO A 48 39.33 -10.39 -10.66
N ASP A 49 40.57 -10.83 -10.88
CA ASP A 49 41.78 -10.22 -10.34
C ASP A 49 42.02 -8.80 -10.88
N ILE A 50 41.75 -8.58 -12.17
CA ILE A 50 41.83 -7.25 -12.80
C ILE A 50 40.73 -6.34 -12.28
N ARG A 51 39.49 -6.84 -12.22
CA ARG A 51 38.34 -6.08 -11.73
C ARG A 51 38.46 -5.73 -10.24
N GLN A 52 39.02 -6.65 -9.43
CA GLN A 52 39.32 -6.41 -8.02
C GLN A 52 40.33 -5.26 -7.88
N ARG A 53 41.46 -5.31 -8.59
CA ARG A 53 42.48 -4.23 -8.60
C ARG A 53 41.89 -2.88 -9.00
N GLN A 54 41.03 -2.87 -10.01
CA GLN A 54 40.36 -1.67 -10.48
C GLN A 54 39.42 -1.07 -9.41
N LEU A 55 38.62 -1.90 -8.73
CA LEU A 55 37.71 -1.42 -7.69
C LEU A 55 38.44 -1.00 -6.42
N GLU A 56 39.51 -1.69 -6.04
CA GLU A 56 40.43 -1.24 -4.97
C GLU A 56 41.05 0.12 -5.32
N CYS A 57 41.39 0.35 -6.59
CA CYS A 57 41.86 1.65 -7.07
C CYS A 57 40.78 2.73 -6.97
N ILE A 58 39.54 2.44 -7.39
CA ILE A 58 38.41 3.38 -7.23
C ILE A 58 38.19 3.74 -5.76
N LEU A 59 38.19 2.76 -4.85
CA LEU A 59 38.02 3.01 -3.43
C LEU A 59 39.14 3.90 -2.88
N GLN A 60 40.40 3.66 -3.28
CA GLN A 60 41.53 4.52 -2.91
C GLN A 60 41.41 5.94 -3.50
N ILE A 61 40.91 6.08 -4.73
CA ILE A 61 40.67 7.39 -5.36
C ILE A 61 39.61 8.15 -4.57
N LEU A 62 38.53 7.50 -4.17
CA LEU A 62 37.49 8.13 -3.36
C LEU A 62 38.04 8.63 -2.02
N HIS A 63 38.85 7.82 -1.32
CA HIS A 63 39.46 8.23 -0.05
C HIS A 63 40.47 9.39 -0.17
N ASN A 64 41.27 9.43 -1.24
CA ASN A 64 42.41 10.35 -1.33
C ASN A 64 42.14 11.60 -2.20
N ASN A 65 41.19 11.50 -3.14
CA ASN A 65 40.98 12.48 -4.20
C ASN A 65 39.50 12.73 -4.51
N GLY A 66 38.56 12.15 -3.77
CA GLY A 66 37.12 12.22 -4.05
C GLY A 66 36.58 13.66 -4.10
N ASP A 67 37.09 14.53 -3.22
CA ASP A 67 36.78 15.97 -3.14
C ASP A 67 37.16 16.76 -4.40
N LYS A 68 38.12 16.26 -5.18
CA LYS A 68 38.62 16.90 -6.41
C LYS A 68 37.91 16.41 -7.67
N LEU A 69 37.01 15.42 -7.54
CA LEU A 69 36.24 14.88 -8.66
C LEU A 69 35.05 15.79 -8.97
N VAL A 70 34.98 16.27 -10.22
CA VAL A 70 33.83 17.04 -10.72
C VAL A 70 33.27 16.35 -11.96
N HIS A 71 34.11 16.19 -12.98
CA HIS A 71 33.75 15.55 -14.23
C HIS A 71 34.04 14.05 -14.29
N GLY A 72 34.78 13.54 -13.31
CA GLY A 72 35.13 12.11 -13.20
C GLY A 72 34.00 11.20 -12.69
N TRP A 73 32.94 11.78 -12.10
CA TRP A 73 31.86 11.03 -11.46
C TRP A 73 31.18 9.98 -12.36
N PRO A 74 30.86 10.25 -13.63
CA PRO A 74 30.25 9.24 -14.50
C PRO A 74 31.11 7.99 -14.67
N LEU A 75 32.43 8.16 -14.75
CA LEU A 75 33.38 7.06 -14.91
C LEU A 75 33.52 6.28 -13.59
N VAL A 76 33.60 6.98 -12.45
CA VAL A 76 33.67 6.33 -11.14
C VAL A 76 32.40 5.53 -10.87
N LEU A 77 31.23 6.13 -11.05
CA LEU A 77 29.92 5.47 -10.90
C LEU A 77 29.75 4.35 -11.94
N GLY A 78 30.23 4.55 -13.16
CA GLY A 78 30.21 3.53 -14.22
C GLY A 78 31.04 2.30 -13.86
N VAL A 79 32.22 2.47 -13.28
CA VAL A 79 33.06 1.35 -12.81
C VAL A 79 32.41 0.60 -11.64
N ILE A 80 31.86 1.33 -10.66
CA ILE A 80 31.16 0.76 -9.50
C ILE A 80 29.89 0.00 -9.96
N GLY A 81 29.11 0.59 -10.86
CA GLY A 81 27.88 0.02 -11.41
C GLY A 81 28.08 -1.08 -12.44
N ALA A 82 29.30 -1.32 -12.92
CA ALA A 82 29.64 -2.40 -13.83
C ALA A 82 29.81 -3.76 -13.14
N VAL A 83 29.57 -3.85 -11.83
CA VAL A 83 29.53 -5.13 -11.11
C VAL A 83 28.26 -5.91 -11.46
N THR A 84 28.42 -7.21 -11.65
CA THR A 84 27.37 -8.16 -12.05
C THR A 84 27.30 -9.32 -11.06
N ASN A 85 26.19 -10.07 -11.07
CA ASN A 85 25.87 -11.10 -10.07
C ASN A 85 26.79 -12.35 -10.12
N ASP A 86 27.53 -12.53 -11.22
CA ASP A 86 28.45 -13.64 -11.47
C ASP A 86 29.86 -13.41 -10.91
N GLN A 87 30.16 -12.20 -10.43
CA GLN A 87 31.48 -11.85 -9.90
C GLN A 87 31.66 -12.33 -8.46
N GLY A 88 32.90 -12.41 -7.97
CA GLY A 88 33.19 -12.91 -6.63
C GLY A 88 32.76 -11.95 -5.50
N GLU A 89 32.38 -12.50 -4.36
CA GLU A 89 31.87 -11.77 -3.18
C GLU A 89 32.77 -10.58 -2.77
N LYS A 90 34.09 -10.79 -2.66
CA LYS A 90 35.06 -9.74 -2.30
C LYS A 90 35.02 -8.52 -3.25
N LEU A 91 34.81 -8.78 -4.54
CA LEU A 91 34.72 -7.74 -5.56
C LEU A 91 33.43 -6.94 -5.39
N ILE A 92 32.31 -7.63 -5.18
CA ILE A 92 31.02 -6.99 -4.89
C ILE A 92 31.10 -6.14 -3.63
N GLN A 93 31.71 -6.65 -2.56
CA GLN A 93 31.93 -5.91 -1.30
C GLN A 93 32.77 -4.65 -1.52
N THR A 94 33.87 -4.73 -2.27
CA THR A 94 34.74 -3.58 -2.54
C THR A 94 34.01 -2.49 -3.34
N ALA A 95 33.21 -2.90 -4.34
CA ALA A 95 32.39 -1.96 -5.09
C ALA A 95 31.26 -1.35 -4.26
N PHE A 96 30.64 -2.16 -3.38
CA PHE A 96 29.59 -1.67 -2.50
C PHE A 96 30.12 -0.68 -1.45
N GLN A 97 31.29 -0.93 -0.87
CA GLN A 97 31.98 0.02 0.01
C GLN A 97 32.23 1.35 -0.71
N SER A 98 32.63 1.30 -1.97
CA SER A 98 32.80 2.50 -2.80
C SER A 98 31.47 3.24 -2.97
N LEU A 99 30.36 2.54 -3.24
CA LEU A 99 29.04 3.15 -3.32
C LEU A 99 28.58 3.75 -1.97
N GLN A 100 28.83 3.07 -0.85
CA GLN A 100 28.47 3.59 0.47
C GLN A 100 29.15 4.94 0.70
N LEU A 101 30.45 5.03 0.44
CA LEU A 101 31.22 6.27 0.58
C LEU A 101 30.69 7.38 -0.36
N VAL A 102 30.33 7.02 -1.59
CA VAL A 102 29.68 7.95 -2.54
C VAL A 102 28.39 8.53 -1.97
N VAL A 103 27.52 7.68 -1.41
CA VAL A 103 26.20 8.10 -0.92
C VAL A 103 26.31 8.87 0.39
N THR A 104 27.22 8.50 1.29
CA THR A 104 27.33 9.14 2.62
C THR A 104 28.13 10.43 2.59
N ASP A 105 29.21 10.50 1.80
CA ASP A 105 30.20 11.58 1.93
C ASP A 105 30.23 12.50 0.71
N PHE A 106 29.85 12.00 -0.47
CA PHE A 106 30.09 12.70 -1.74
C PHE A 106 28.84 13.17 -2.50
N LEU A 107 27.62 12.80 -2.10
CA LEU A 107 26.39 13.33 -2.72
C LEU A 107 26.37 14.87 -2.85
N PRO A 108 26.81 15.67 -1.85
CA PRO A 108 26.81 17.13 -1.97
C PRO A 108 27.69 17.69 -3.08
N ILE A 109 28.78 16.99 -3.44
CA ILE A 109 29.76 17.46 -4.43
C ILE A 109 29.55 16.87 -5.83
N ILE A 110 28.71 15.85 -5.96
CA ILE A 110 28.36 15.26 -7.26
C ILE A 110 27.49 16.25 -8.04
N PRO A 111 27.85 16.60 -9.29
CA PRO A 111 27.01 17.42 -10.15
C PRO A 111 25.61 16.81 -10.32
N CYS A 112 24.56 17.64 -10.24
CA CYS A 112 23.18 17.14 -10.14
C CYS A 112 22.76 16.26 -11.33
N GLN A 113 23.28 16.51 -12.53
CA GLN A 113 23.05 15.68 -13.73
C GLN A 113 23.45 14.20 -13.58
N TYR A 114 24.29 13.86 -12.59
CA TYR A 114 24.74 12.49 -12.34
C TYR A 114 24.02 11.80 -11.16
N LEU A 115 23.14 12.51 -10.44
CA LEU A 115 22.41 11.94 -9.30
C LEU A 115 21.50 10.77 -9.71
N GLN A 116 20.96 10.80 -10.93
CA GLN A 116 20.20 9.66 -11.46
C GLN A 116 21.07 8.40 -11.54
N VAL A 117 22.34 8.53 -11.92
CA VAL A 117 23.27 7.40 -11.99
C VAL A 117 23.55 6.83 -10.59
N CYS A 118 23.65 7.68 -9.55
CA CYS A 118 23.76 7.22 -8.17
C CYS A 118 22.57 6.34 -7.76
N VAL A 119 21.34 6.76 -8.10
CA VAL A 119 20.12 5.97 -7.87
C VAL A 119 20.18 4.63 -8.62
N GLU A 120 20.61 4.65 -9.88
CA GLU A 120 20.69 3.44 -10.70
C GLU A 120 21.71 2.42 -10.19
N VAL A 121 22.90 2.90 -9.78
CA VAL A 121 23.96 2.07 -9.21
C VAL A 121 23.49 1.48 -7.88
N ALA A 122 22.92 2.28 -6.98
CA ALA A 122 22.35 1.78 -5.73
C ALA A 122 21.27 0.72 -6.00
N ALA A 123 20.29 1.00 -6.85
CA ALA A 123 19.27 0.01 -7.19
C ALA A 123 19.84 -1.33 -7.72
N LYS A 124 20.96 -1.28 -8.46
CA LYS A 124 21.66 -2.46 -8.96
C LYS A 124 22.24 -3.32 -7.82
N PHE A 125 22.76 -2.70 -6.77
CA PHE A 125 23.19 -3.43 -5.56
C PHE A 125 22.01 -3.99 -4.76
N GLY A 126 20.86 -3.31 -4.76
CA GLY A 126 19.60 -3.87 -4.26
C GLY A 126 19.20 -5.19 -4.92
N LEU A 127 19.56 -5.37 -6.19
CA LEU A 127 19.30 -6.58 -6.99
C LEU A 127 20.45 -7.60 -6.94
N GLN A 128 21.47 -7.43 -6.07
CA GLN A 128 22.56 -8.39 -5.97
C GLN A 128 22.15 -9.67 -5.24
N HIS A 129 22.28 -10.82 -5.90
CA HIS A 129 21.77 -12.09 -5.33
C HIS A 129 22.74 -12.76 -4.35
N GLN A 130 24.05 -12.53 -4.46
CA GLN A 130 25.05 -13.23 -3.63
C GLN A 130 24.98 -12.85 -2.16
N GLU A 131 24.73 -11.58 -1.85
CA GLU A 131 24.77 -11.08 -0.47
C GLU A 131 23.50 -10.30 -0.13
N LEU A 132 22.63 -10.92 0.68
CA LEU A 132 21.36 -10.32 1.11
C LEU A 132 21.56 -9.00 1.86
N ASN A 133 22.61 -8.91 2.68
CA ASN A 133 22.91 -7.71 3.47
C ASN A 133 23.25 -6.52 2.57
N ILE A 134 24.05 -6.72 1.51
CA ILE A 134 24.34 -5.67 0.51
C ILE A 134 23.03 -5.17 -0.12
N SER A 135 22.13 -6.07 -0.50
CA SER A 135 20.83 -5.68 -1.07
C SER A 135 19.99 -4.85 -0.09
N LEU A 136 19.89 -5.27 1.17
CA LEU A 136 19.12 -4.56 2.20
C LEU A 136 19.74 -3.19 2.55
N THR A 137 21.05 -3.13 2.77
CA THR A 137 21.75 -1.86 3.02
C THR A 137 21.63 -0.93 1.82
N SER A 138 21.65 -1.46 0.61
CA SER A 138 21.49 -0.67 -0.60
C SER A 138 20.09 -0.04 -0.74
N ILE A 139 19.03 -0.74 -0.31
CA ILE A 139 17.69 -0.14 -0.17
C ILE A 139 17.72 1.02 0.85
N GLY A 140 18.47 0.88 1.93
CA GLY A 140 18.74 1.99 2.86
C GLY A 140 19.47 3.17 2.20
N LEU A 141 20.44 2.91 1.31
CA LEU A 141 21.09 3.98 0.56
C LEU A 141 20.12 4.73 -0.38
N LEU A 142 19.14 4.05 -0.98
CA LEU A 142 18.09 4.70 -1.77
C LEU A 142 17.24 5.67 -0.93
N TRP A 143 16.98 5.34 0.34
CA TRP A 143 16.35 6.27 1.29
C TRP A 143 17.24 7.49 1.55
N ASN A 144 18.53 7.29 1.84
CA ASN A 144 19.47 8.39 2.08
C ASN A 144 19.57 9.33 0.88
N ILE A 145 19.58 8.79 -0.35
CA ILE A 145 19.56 9.60 -1.57
C ILE A 145 18.26 10.42 -1.66
N SER A 146 17.11 9.84 -1.28
CA SER A 146 15.83 10.56 -1.27
C SER A 146 15.79 11.71 -0.24
N ASP A 147 16.36 11.49 0.95
CA ASP A 147 16.47 12.55 1.97
C ASP A 147 17.40 13.67 1.50
N PHE A 148 18.49 13.32 0.81
CA PHE A 148 19.36 14.31 0.18
C PHE A 148 18.62 15.12 -0.89
N PHE A 149 17.80 14.49 -1.74
CA PHE A 149 16.96 15.20 -2.72
C PHE A 149 16.00 16.16 -2.05
N TYR A 150 15.33 15.72 -0.98
CA TYR A 150 14.40 16.55 -0.22
C TYR A 150 15.09 17.76 0.41
N GLN A 151 16.20 17.54 1.12
CA GLN A 151 16.95 18.60 1.82
C GLN A 151 17.57 19.63 0.88
N ASN A 152 17.94 19.22 -0.34
CA ASN A 152 18.64 20.07 -1.32
C ASN A 152 17.78 20.44 -2.52
N ARG A 153 16.44 20.33 -2.40
CA ARG A 153 15.49 20.46 -3.51
C ARG A 153 15.68 21.73 -4.37
N GLU A 154 15.92 22.87 -3.74
CA GLU A 154 16.06 24.17 -4.43
C GLU A 154 17.34 24.23 -5.27
N ARG A 155 18.46 23.74 -4.71
CA ARG A 155 19.74 23.66 -5.41
C ARG A 155 19.65 22.71 -6.61
N ILE A 156 19.14 21.51 -6.37
CA ILE A 156 19.07 20.45 -7.39
C ILE A 156 18.15 20.88 -8.53
N ALA A 157 16.96 21.41 -8.23
CA ALA A 157 16.02 21.87 -9.25
C ALA A 157 16.65 22.95 -10.14
N LYS A 158 17.30 23.96 -9.54
CA LYS A 158 17.93 25.06 -10.28
C LYS A 158 19.09 24.60 -11.16
N GLU A 159 19.98 23.75 -10.64
CA GLU A 159 21.13 23.24 -11.43
C GLU A 159 20.65 22.38 -12.61
N LEU A 160 19.68 21.49 -12.39
CA LEU A 160 19.13 20.65 -13.46
C LEU A 160 18.37 21.45 -14.52
N GLU A 161 17.67 22.52 -14.14
CA GLU A 161 17.01 23.41 -15.11
C GLU A 161 18.02 24.17 -15.97
N SER A 162 19.17 24.56 -15.42
CA SER A 162 20.21 25.28 -16.17
C SER A 162 20.97 24.42 -17.17
N ASP A 163 21.10 23.12 -16.91
CA ASP A 163 21.84 22.19 -17.77
C ASP A 163 20.98 21.60 -18.91
N LEU A 164 19.65 21.75 -18.84
CA LEU A 164 18.73 21.20 -19.84
C LEU A 164 18.56 22.12 -21.06
N SER A 165 18.76 21.57 -22.25
CA SER A 165 18.33 22.23 -23.48
C SER A 165 16.80 22.20 -23.63
N GLU A 166 16.21 23.18 -24.33
CA GLU A 166 14.76 23.21 -24.61
C GLU A 166 14.23 21.95 -25.33
N ASN A 167 15.09 21.23 -26.05
CA ASN A 167 14.73 19.99 -26.73
C ASN A 167 14.71 18.77 -25.78
N ASP A 168 15.55 18.78 -24.74
CA ASP A 168 15.63 17.68 -23.77
C ASP A 168 14.49 17.74 -22.75
N SER A 169 14.06 18.95 -22.36
CA SER A 169 12.90 19.14 -21.48
C SER A 169 11.59 18.65 -22.14
N LYS A 170 11.41 18.93 -23.44
CA LYS A 170 10.27 18.42 -24.22
C LYS A 170 10.25 16.90 -24.37
N LYS A 171 11.42 16.26 -24.47
CA LYS A 171 11.53 14.79 -24.52
C LYS A 171 11.13 14.12 -23.21
N LEU A 172 11.52 14.71 -22.09
CA LEU A 172 11.28 14.13 -20.77
C LEU A 172 9.79 14.21 -20.39
N GLY A 173 9.10 15.27 -20.85
CA GLY A 173 7.68 15.48 -20.57
C GLY A 173 7.37 15.53 -19.07
N MET A 174 8.36 15.94 -18.26
CA MET A 174 8.28 16.18 -16.82
C MET A 174 9.49 17.04 -16.39
N PRO A 175 9.42 17.72 -15.25
CA PRO A 175 10.57 18.41 -14.67
C PRO A 175 11.74 17.46 -14.38
N ALA A 176 12.99 17.93 -14.54
CA ALA A 176 14.17 17.10 -14.29
C ALA A 176 14.28 16.63 -12.83
N PHE A 177 13.92 17.48 -11.87
CA PHE A 177 13.90 17.09 -10.46
C PHE A 177 12.92 15.93 -10.22
N ASP A 178 11.71 16.02 -10.78
CA ASP A 178 10.70 14.96 -10.72
C ASP A 178 11.18 13.65 -11.36
N SER A 179 12.02 13.73 -12.41
CA SER A 179 12.58 12.54 -13.05
C SER A 179 13.52 11.75 -12.14
N LEU A 180 14.20 12.42 -11.19
CA LEU A 180 15.02 11.75 -10.16
C LEU A 180 14.14 10.93 -9.22
N TRP A 181 13.01 11.49 -8.78
CA TRP A 181 12.03 10.79 -7.94
C TRP A 181 11.37 9.63 -8.68
N MET A 182 10.99 9.84 -9.95
CA MET A 182 10.46 8.76 -10.79
C MET A 182 11.48 7.64 -11.00
N CYS A 183 12.78 7.95 -11.10
CA CYS A 183 13.82 6.95 -11.11
C CYS A 183 13.83 6.15 -9.80
N LEU A 184 13.87 6.82 -8.64
CA LEU A 184 13.82 6.16 -7.31
C LEU A 184 12.61 5.21 -7.20
N TYR A 185 11.41 5.72 -7.49
CA TYR A 185 10.18 4.94 -7.39
C TYR A 185 10.16 3.75 -8.34
N SER A 186 10.60 3.92 -9.59
CA SER A 186 10.69 2.84 -10.57
C SER A 186 11.69 1.76 -10.13
N LYS A 187 12.85 2.15 -9.60
CA LYS A 187 13.87 1.20 -9.11
C LYS A 187 13.39 0.44 -7.88
N LEU A 188 12.78 1.11 -6.92
CA LEU A 188 12.16 0.45 -5.76
C LEU A 188 11.00 -0.47 -6.17
N GLY A 189 10.19 -0.07 -7.15
CA GLY A 189 9.14 -0.93 -7.73
C GLY A 189 9.70 -2.25 -8.28
N LYS A 190 10.85 -2.22 -8.98
CA LYS A 190 11.53 -3.45 -9.44
C LYS A 190 12.01 -4.34 -8.28
N LEU A 191 12.47 -3.74 -7.18
CA LEU A 191 12.89 -4.48 -5.98
C LEU A 191 11.69 -5.09 -5.22
N CYS A 192 10.50 -4.51 -5.35
CA CYS A 192 9.27 -5.04 -4.75
C CYS A 192 8.81 -6.37 -5.36
N VAL A 193 9.38 -6.79 -6.49
CA VAL A 193 9.10 -8.08 -7.16
C VAL A 193 10.32 -9.00 -7.20
N ASP A 194 11.34 -8.73 -6.36
CA ASP A 194 12.51 -9.59 -6.18
C ASP A 194 12.11 -11.01 -5.69
N GLN A 195 12.88 -12.03 -6.06
CA GLN A 195 12.63 -13.41 -5.64
C GLN A 195 12.68 -13.57 -4.10
N ARG A 196 13.50 -12.77 -3.43
CA ARG A 196 13.75 -12.85 -1.98
C ARG A 196 12.71 -12.02 -1.21
N PRO A 197 11.93 -12.64 -0.30
CA PRO A 197 10.87 -11.94 0.44
C PRO A 197 11.36 -10.75 1.26
N ALA A 198 12.54 -10.85 1.88
CA ALA A 198 13.13 -9.78 2.67
C ALA A 198 13.38 -8.50 1.84
N ILE A 199 13.80 -8.65 0.58
CA ILE A 199 14.03 -7.55 -0.35
C ILE A 199 12.72 -6.91 -0.76
N ARG A 200 11.72 -7.72 -1.14
CA ARG A 200 10.38 -7.20 -1.48
C ARG A 200 9.78 -6.38 -0.35
N LYS A 201 9.84 -6.92 0.87
CA LYS A 201 9.32 -6.25 2.08
C LYS A 201 10.04 -4.92 2.34
N SER A 202 11.37 -4.93 2.36
CA SER A 202 12.16 -3.72 2.61
C SER A 202 11.93 -2.67 1.52
N ALA A 203 11.97 -3.06 0.24
CA ALA A 203 11.74 -2.14 -0.87
C ALA A 203 10.33 -1.57 -0.88
N GLY A 204 9.30 -2.38 -0.62
CA GLY A 204 7.91 -1.93 -0.55
C GLY A 204 7.70 -0.94 0.60
N GLN A 205 8.24 -1.23 1.78
CA GLN A 205 8.19 -0.30 2.91
C GLN A 205 8.91 1.02 2.60
N THR A 206 10.10 0.96 2.01
CA THR A 206 10.86 2.15 1.61
C THR A 206 10.12 2.96 0.54
N LEU A 207 9.54 2.31 -0.48
CA LEU A 207 8.78 2.97 -1.54
C LEU A 207 7.59 3.76 -1.00
N PHE A 208 6.71 3.09 -0.24
CA PHE A 208 5.50 3.75 0.26
C PHE A 208 5.79 4.79 1.34
N SER A 209 6.82 4.57 2.17
CA SER A 209 7.29 5.60 3.11
C SER A 209 7.85 6.82 2.39
N MET A 210 8.61 6.62 1.30
CA MET A 210 9.18 7.71 0.50
C MET A 210 8.09 8.52 -0.21
N ILE A 211 7.08 7.86 -0.78
CA ILE A 211 5.91 8.53 -1.37
C ILE A 211 5.13 9.31 -0.30
N SER A 212 4.95 8.73 0.88
CA SER A 212 4.24 9.38 1.97
C SER A 212 4.97 10.64 2.45
N ALA A 213 6.28 10.54 2.71
CA ALA A 213 7.10 11.62 3.24
C ALA A 213 7.37 12.73 2.22
N HIS A 214 7.72 12.36 0.98
CA HIS A 214 8.30 13.29 0.01
C HIS A 214 7.43 13.53 -1.22
N GLY A 215 6.32 12.79 -1.40
CA GLY A 215 5.49 12.87 -2.61
C GLY A 215 4.81 14.23 -2.83
N SER A 216 4.68 15.08 -1.81
CA SER A 216 4.17 16.45 -1.95
C SER A 216 5.12 17.38 -2.71
N LEU A 217 6.38 16.98 -2.93
CA LEU A 217 7.34 17.72 -3.74
C LEU A 217 7.07 17.64 -5.24
N LEU A 218 6.33 16.62 -5.68
CA LEU A 218 6.12 16.35 -7.11
C LEU A 218 5.15 17.35 -7.71
N TYR A 219 5.39 17.72 -8.97
CA TYR A 219 4.41 18.48 -9.72
C TYR A 219 3.13 17.67 -9.94
N LYS A 220 2.02 18.38 -10.05
CA LYS A 220 0.68 17.80 -10.20
C LYS A 220 0.61 16.80 -11.37
N ASP A 221 1.19 17.12 -12.52
CA ASP A 221 1.15 16.25 -13.71
C ASP A 221 2.04 15.01 -13.55
N THR A 222 3.07 15.07 -12.69
CA THR A 222 3.94 13.93 -12.40
C THR A 222 3.19 12.84 -11.64
N TRP A 223 2.20 13.19 -10.82
CA TRP A 223 1.37 12.21 -10.10
C TRP A 223 0.62 11.26 -11.04
N GLN A 224 0.24 11.73 -12.24
CA GLN A 224 -0.33 10.85 -13.26
C GLN A 224 0.69 9.76 -13.62
N LYS A 225 1.95 10.13 -13.82
CA LYS A 225 3.03 9.16 -14.11
C LYS A 225 3.33 8.25 -12.93
N VAL A 226 3.28 8.74 -11.69
CA VAL A 226 3.41 7.89 -10.49
C VAL A 226 2.36 6.78 -10.47
N LEU A 227 1.09 7.12 -10.73
CA LEU A 227 0.00 6.14 -10.79
C LEU A 227 0.23 5.10 -11.88
N TRP A 228 0.44 5.55 -13.13
CA TRP A 228 0.40 4.69 -14.30
C TRP A 228 1.73 3.99 -14.62
N GLN A 229 2.85 4.51 -14.14
CA GLN A 229 4.19 3.97 -14.45
C GLN A 229 4.86 3.32 -13.24
N VAL A 230 4.33 3.51 -12.01
CA VAL A 230 4.87 2.90 -10.79
C VAL A 230 3.82 2.07 -10.07
N LEU A 231 2.74 2.70 -9.58
CA LEU A 231 1.84 2.04 -8.62
C LEU A 231 0.96 0.96 -9.25
N PHE A 232 0.31 1.23 -10.38
CA PHE A 232 -0.51 0.23 -11.07
C PHE A 232 0.31 -0.89 -11.70
N PRO A 233 1.46 -0.64 -12.37
CA PRO A 233 2.35 -1.71 -12.79
C PRO A 233 2.78 -2.60 -11.62
N LEU A 234 3.13 -2.01 -10.47
CA LEU A 234 3.50 -2.78 -9.30
C LEU A 234 2.36 -3.66 -8.78
N LEU A 235 1.12 -3.15 -8.74
CA LEU A 235 -0.06 -3.96 -8.40
C LEU A 235 -0.26 -5.12 -9.37
N ALA A 236 -0.12 -4.87 -10.68
CA ALA A 236 -0.25 -5.88 -11.72
C ALA A 236 0.80 -6.98 -11.60
N ASP A 237 2.07 -6.61 -11.42
CA ASP A 237 3.18 -7.54 -11.31
C ASP A 237 3.06 -8.41 -10.05
N VAL A 238 2.77 -7.79 -8.90
CA VAL A 238 2.59 -8.53 -7.63
C VAL A 238 1.37 -9.45 -7.69
N GLN A 239 0.26 -9.02 -8.30
CA GLN A 239 -0.90 -9.89 -8.50
C GLN A 239 -0.55 -11.09 -9.39
N THR A 240 0.18 -10.87 -10.48
CA THR A 240 0.57 -11.92 -11.43
C THR A 240 1.49 -12.94 -10.75
N LEU A 241 2.57 -12.47 -10.13
CA LEU A 241 3.55 -13.32 -9.44
C LEU A 241 2.94 -14.06 -8.25
N SER A 242 2.08 -13.39 -7.48
CA SER A 242 1.36 -14.03 -6.37
C SER A 242 0.40 -15.12 -6.84
N SER A 243 -0.22 -14.98 -8.01
CA SER A 243 -1.16 -15.99 -8.54
C SER A 243 -0.45 -17.20 -9.14
N GLN A 244 0.83 -17.04 -9.51
CA GLN A 244 1.69 -18.11 -10.05
C GLN A 244 2.54 -18.80 -8.98
N ALA A 245 2.54 -18.27 -7.74
CA ALA A 245 3.36 -18.76 -6.65
C ALA A 245 2.97 -20.18 -6.23
N SER A 246 3.97 -21.04 -6.04
CA SER A 246 3.75 -22.43 -5.65
C SER A 246 3.19 -22.57 -4.23
N ASN A 247 2.22 -23.46 -4.11
CA ASN A 247 1.64 -23.93 -2.85
C ASN A 247 2.48 -25.06 -2.22
N VAL A 248 3.50 -25.55 -2.93
CA VAL A 248 4.42 -26.60 -2.49
C VAL A 248 5.55 -25.96 -1.68
N LYS A 249 5.99 -26.64 -0.61
CA LYS A 249 7.13 -26.20 0.21
C LYS A 249 8.43 -26.46 -0.55
N ASP A 250 9.34 -25.49 -0.53
CA ASP A 250 10.71 -25.72 -1.02
C ASP A 250 11.50 -26.52 0.03
N GLU A 251 11.69 -27.82 -0.22
CA GLU A 251 12.45 -28.72 0.68
C GLU A 251 13.95 -28.37 0.74
N THR A 252 14.47 -27.61 -0.22
CA THR A 252 15.89 -27.27 -0.34
C THR A 252 16.33 -26.01 0.42
N ALA A 253 15.41 -25.27 1.04
CA ALA A 253 15.71 -23.97 1.66
C ALA A 253 15.99 -24.02 3.18
N THR A 254 15.69 -25.13 3.88
CA THR A 254 15.84 -25.22 5.33
C THR A 254 16.98 -26.14 5.74
N GLY A 255 18.18 -25.58 5.82
CA GLY A 255 19.25 -26.16 6.63
C GLY A 255 18.85 -26.11 8.11
N ASN A 256 18.53 -27.27 8.69
CA ASN A 256 18.56 -27.61 10.12
C ASN A 256 18.15 -26.53 11.15
N ILE A 257 17.01 -25.84 10.97
CA ILE A 257 16.41 -25.05 12.05
C ILE A 257 14.95 -25.44 12.23
N LEU A 258 14.70 -26.06 13.38
CA LEU A 258 13.45 -26.66 13.86
C LEU A 258 12.48 -25.58 14.40
N ILE A 259 12.16 -24.55 13.61
CA ILE A 259 11.35 -23.41 14.08
C ILE A 259 10.27 -23.00 13.05
N HIS A 260 9.02 -23.31 13.40
CA HIS A 260 7.74 -22.85 12.83
C HIS A 260 7.37 -23.20 11.36
N HIS A 261 6.83 -24.42 11.21
CA HIS A 261 6.30 -25.06 10.00
C HIS A 261 5.07 -24.40 9.30
N SER A 262 4.73 -23.13 9.56
CA SER A 262 3.51 -22.46 9.09
C SER A 262 3.72 -21.36 8.03
N ARG A 263 4.96 -20.94 7.72
CA ARG A 263 5.25 -19.79 6.82
C ARG A 263 6.00 -20.13 5.51
N ASP A 264 6.20 -21.41 5.22
CA ASP A 264 7.27 -21.85 4.28
C ASP A 264 6.86 -22.04 2.80
N THR A 265 5.67 -21.60 2.37
CA THR A 265 5.27 -21.70 0.96
C THR A 265 5.48 -20.38 0.26
N ALA A 266 5.96 -20.41 -0.99
CA ALA A 266 6.10 -19.22 -1.83
C ALA A 266 4.78 -18.41 -1.89
N GLU A 267 3.64 -19.09 -1.96
CA GLU A 267 2.29 -18.49 -1.90
C GLU A 267 2.10 -17.54 -0.71
N LYS A 268 2.53 -17.94 0.50
CA LYS A 268 2.39 -17.13 1.73
C LYS A 268 3.29 -15.89 1.73
N GLN A 269 4.51 -16.04 1.24
CA GLN A 269 5.46 -14.92 1.13
C GLN A 269 5.01 -13.90 0.07
N TRP A 270 4.35 -14.37 -1.00
CA TRP A 270 3.73 -13.49 -1.98
C TRP A 270 2.42 -12.87 -1.46
N ALA A 271 1.66 -13.58 -0.63
CA ALA A 271 0.51 -13.02 0.07
C ALA A 271 0.92 -11.81 0.94
N GLU A 272 1.98 -11.95 1.75
CA GLU A 272 2.53 -10.82 2.56
C GLU A 272 2.92 -9.63 1.67
N THR A 273 3.51 -9.90 0.50
CA THR A 273 3.89 -8.85 -0.48
C THR A 273 2.65 -8.17 -1.06
N ARG A 274 1.65 -8.94 -1.46
CA ARG A 274 0.39 -8.44 -2.02
C ARG A 274 -0.38 -7.58 -1.01
N VAL A 275 -0.41 -7.99 0.25
CA VAL A 275 -0.98 -7.21 1.36
C VAL A 275 -0.27 -5.86 1.50
N LEU A 276 1.07 -5.87 1.54
CA LEU A 276 1.87 -4.64 1.65
C LEU A 276 1.60 -3.69 0.49
N THR A 277 1.58 -4.20 -0.75
CA THR A 277 1.36 -3.39 -1.95
C THR A 277 -0.05 -2.81 -2.01
N LEU A 278 -1.09 -3.61 -1.73
CA LEU A 278 -2.48 -3.13 -1.71
C LEU A 278 -2.67 -2.01 -0.68
N ALA A 279 -2.17 -2.22 0.54
CA ALA A 279 -2.26 -1.23 1.61
C ALA A 279 -1.46 0.04 1.28
N GLY A 280 -0.27 -0.11 0.71
CA GLY A 280 0.56 1.04 0.33
C GLY A 280 -0.08 1.91 -0.75
N VAL A 281 -0.67 1.30 -1.78
CA VAL A 281 -1.37 2.04 -2.84
C VAL A 281 -2.65 2.69 -2.31
N ALA A 282 -3.47 1.96 -1.56
CA ALA A 282 -4.68 2.50 -0.95
C ALA A 282 -4.37 3.71 -0.05
N ARG A 283 -3.36 3.60 0.82
CA ARG A 283 -2.91 4.70 1.66
C ARG A 283 -2.41 5.89 0.86
N THR A 284 -1.68 5.65 -0.24
CA THR A 284 -1.23 6.72 -1.15
C THR A 284 -2.41 7.45 -1.78
N PHE A 285 -3.43 6.73 -2.22
CA PHE A 285 -4.67 7.33 -2.74
C PHE A 285 -5.38 8.20 -1.71
N ASN A 286 -5.39 7.79 -0.44
CA ASN A 286 -6.02 8.57 0.61
C ASN A 286 -5.17 9.79 1.00
N SER A 287 -3.90 9.59 1.33
CA SER A 287 -3.02 10.65 1.85
C SER A 287 -2.63 11.70 0.81
N LYS A 288 -2.65 11.36 -0.49
CA LYS A 288 -2.30 12.28 -1.58
C LYS A 288 -3.51 12.65 -2.44
N ARG A 289 -4.73 12.41 -1.95
CA ARG A 289 -5.98 12.67 -2.68
C ARG A 289 -6.06 14.07 -3.29
N ARG A 290 -5.60 15.11 -2.56
CA ARG A 290 -5.58 16.50 -3.03
C ARG A 290 -4.78 16.71 -4.31
N PHE A 291 -3.71 15.95 -4.50
CA PHE A 291 -2.89 16.00 -5.72
C PHE A 291 -3.46 15.12 -6.84
N LEU A 292 -4.13 14.02 -6.46
CA LEU A 292 -4.68 13.04 -7.39
C LEU A 292 -6.01 13.46 -8.01
N GLN A 293 -6.94 13.99 -7.21
CA GLN A 293 -8.29 14.36 -7.64
C GLN A 293 -8.29 15.35 -8.83
N PRO A 294 -7.39 16.35 -8.88
CA PRO A 294 -7.38 17.30 -9.98
C PRO A 294 -6.69 16.77 -11.26
N ILE A 295 -6.22 15.53 -11.31
CA ILE A 295 -5.67 14.88 -12.51
C ILE A 295 -6.84 14.45 -13.40
N GLY A 296 -6.76 14.72 -14.70
CA GLY A 296 -7.87 14.51 -15.63
C GLY A 296 -8.38 13.06 -15.73
N ASP A 297 -7.56 12.06 -15.40
CA ASP A 297 -7.92 10.65 -15.44
C ASP A 297 -8.13 10.01 -14.05
N PHE A 298 -8.29 10.81 -13.00
CA PHE A 298 -8.54 10.32 -11.64
C PHE A 298 -9.72 9.32 -11.54
N PRO A 299 -10.88 9.51 -12.21
CA PRO A 299 -11.97 8.52 -12.15
C PRO A 299 -11.57 7.14 -12.71
N ARG A 300 -10.72 7.12 -13.73
CA ARG A 300 -10.17 5.88 -14.29
C ARG A 300 -9.23 5.22 -13.29
N ALA A 301 -8.35 5.99 -12.66
CA ALA A 301 -7.44 5.50 -11.63
C ALA A 301 -8.21 4.96 -10.40
N TRP A 302 -9.26 5.67 -9.96
CA TRP A 302 -10.14 5.24 -8.89
C TRP A 302 -10.82 3.91 -9.21
N THR A 303 -11.42 3.80 -10.40
CA THR A 303 -12.09 2.57 -10.86
C THR A 303 -11.10 1.40 -10.90
N LEU A 304 -9.90 1.61 -11.45
CA LEU A 304 -8.88 0.57 -11.52
C LEU A 304 -8.41 0.12 -10.13
N LEU A 305 -8.22 1.05 -9.18
CA LEU A 305 -7.90 0.69 -7.80
C LEU A 305 -9.01 -0.16 -7.17
N LEU A 306 -10.28 0.21 -7.39
CA LEU A 306 -11.42 -0.55 -6.90
C LEU A 306 -11.47 -1.96 -7.49
N GLU A 307 -11.15 -2.14 -8.78
CA GLU A 307 -11.06 -3.46 -9.43
C GLU A 307 -9.98 -4.35 -8.79
N TYR A 308 -8.81 -3.78 -8.45
CA TYR A 308 -7.75 -4.50 -7.73
C TYR A 308 -8.20 -4.92 -6.33
N LEU A 309 -8.87 -4.02 -5.60
CA LEU A 309 -9.39 -4.30 -4.26
C LEU A 309 -10.49 -5.36 -4.29
N GLU A 310 -11.44 -5.27 -5.23
CA GLU A 310 -12.50 -6.26 -5.44
C GLU A 310 -11.91 -7.65 -5.72
N THR A 311 -10.98 -7.73 -6.68
CA THR A 311 -10.32 -8.98 -7.08
C THR A 311 -9.54 -9.60 -5.91
N ALA A 312 -8.87 -8.76 -5.10
CA ALA A 312 -8.13 -9.23 -3.93
C ALA A 312 -9.06 -9.66 -2.78
N SER A 313 -10.16 -8.94 -2.53
CA SER A 313 -11.17 -9.31 -1.54
C SER A 313 -11.88 -10.64 -1.86
N LEU A 314 -11.96 -11.02 -3.13
CA LEU A 314 -12.57 -12.27 -3.58
C LEU A 314 -11.57 -13.44 -3.75
N CYS A 315 -10.30 -13.25 -3.41
CA CYS A 315 -9.30 -14.31 -3.54
C CYS A 315 -9.38 -15.33 -2.38
N GLN A 316 -8.84 -16.53 -2.61
CA GLN A 316 -8.90 -17.64 -1.65
C GLN A 316 -7.89 -17.53 -0.48
N SER A 317 -7.13 -16.43 -0.40
CA SER A 317 -6.23 -16.16 0.73
C SER A 317 -6.95 -15.29 1.76
N ALA A 318 -7.16 -15.84 2.96
CA ALA A 318 -7.82 -15.12 4.06
C ALA A 318 -7.06 -13.84 4.48
N GLU A 319 -5.73 -13.86 4.38
CA GLU A 319 -4.88 -12.72 4.71
C GLU A 319 -5.02 -11.60 3.67
N VAL A 320 -4.91 -11.95 2.39
CA VAL A 320 -5.02 -10.99 1.27
C VAL A 320 -6.43 -10.42 1.18
N SER A 321 -7.46 -11.27 1.27
CA SER A 321 -8.86 -10.83 1.18
C SER A 321 -9.24 -9.85 2.30
N LEU A 322 -8.84 -10.14 3.54
CA LEU A 322 -9.06 -9.25 4.68
C LEU A 322 -8.28 -7.93 4.53
N ALA A 323 -7.02 -7.99 4.09
CA ALA A 323 -6.22 -6.80 3.86
C ALA A 323 -6.81 -5.90 2.78
N ALA A 324 -7.23 -6.48 1.64
CA ALA A 324 -7.88 -5.76 0.56
C ALA A 324 -9.15 -5.03 1.04
N LEU A 325 -9.94 -5.69 1.88
CA LEU A 325 -11.15 -5.09 2.43
C LEU A 325 -10.86 -3.94 3.40
N LYS A 326 -9.83 -4.07 4.24
CA LYS A 326 -9.34 -2.97 5.10
C LYS A 326 -8.80 -1.81 4.27
N SER A 327 -8.07 -2.09 3.19
CA SER A 327 -7.60 -1.07 2.24
C SER A 327 -8.76 -0.39 1.52
N PHE A 328 -9.81 -1.13 1.16
CA PHE A 328 -11.04 -0.56 0.63
C PHE A 328 -11.73 0.34 1.64
N GLN A 329 -11.83 -0.07 2.91
CA GLN A 329 -12.36 0.79 3.98
C GLN A 329 -11.54 2.06 4.17
N GLU A 330 -10.21 1.97 4.13
CA GLU A 330 -9.28 3.10 4.29
C GLU A 330 -9.51 4.19 3.22
N ILE A 331 -9.72 3.81 1.94
CA ILE A 331 -9.94 4.80 0.87
C ILE A 331 -11.32 5.47 0.90
N LEU A 332 -12.28 4.91 1.65
CA LEU A 332 -13.60 5.53 1.87
C LEU A 332 -13.57 6.58 2.98
N GLN A 333 -12.63 6.43 3.92
CA GLN A 333 -12.41 7.37 5.01
C GLN A 333 -11.58 8.54 4.51
N ILE A 334 -12.25 9.50 3.88
CA ILE A 334 -11.62 10.76 3.51
C ILE A 334 -11.29 11.50 4.81
N SER A 335 -10.01 11.60 5.12
CA SER A 335 -9.53 12.54 6.12
C SER A 335 -10.04 13.93 5.74
N LYS A 336 -10.95 14.49 6.53
CA LYS A 336 -11.22 15.93 6.51
C LYS A 336 -9.96 16.59 7.08
N ASP A 337 -8.95 16.74 6.24
CA ASP A 337 -7.66 17.29 6.60
C ASP A 337 -7.85 18.54 7.45
N LYS A 338 -7.42 18.45 8.71
CA LYS A 338 -6.89 19.63 9.38
C LYS A 338 -5.63 20.03 8.61
N PRO A 339 -5.31 21.33 8.51
CA PRO A 339 -4.03 21.75 7.93
C PRO A 339 -2.90 20.96 8.59
N GLU A 340 -2.04 20.35 7.79
CA GLU A 340 -0.92 19.52 8.25
C GLU A 340 0.02 20.34 9.12
N ASP A 341 -0.16 20.23 10.44
CA ASP A 341 0.78 20.68 11.46
C ASP A 341 0.69 19.73 12.67
N GLN A 342 0.86 18.42 12.45
CA GLN A 342 1.00 17.44 13.53
C GLN A 342 2.05 16.39 13.18
N LYS A 343 3.19 16.47 13.89
CA LYS A 343 4.21 15.43 13.98
C LYS A 343 3.53 14.13 14.47
N ILE A 344 3.71 13.04 13.72
CA ILE A 344 3.24 11.71 14.11
C ILE A 344 4.27 11.10 15.06
N GLU A 345 3.90 10.94 16.35
CA GLU A 345 4.64 10.12 17.31
C GLU A 345 4.22 8.64 17.16
N GLY A 346 5.22 7.75 17.09
CA GLY A 346 5.00 6.30 17.23
C GLY A 346 5.79 5.39 16.30
N LEU A 347 7.13 5.44 16.34
CA LEU A 347 8.10 4.38 16.04
C LEU A 347 9.50 4.91 16.44
N PRO A 348 10.46 4.05 16.83
CA PRO A 348 11.62 4.45 17.64
C PRO A 348 12.54 5.41 16.88
N GLN A 349 12.62 6.64 17.37
CA GLN A 349 13.55 7.67 16.91
C GLN A 349 14.93 7.46 17.54
N MET A 350 15.97 7.39 16.71
CA MET A 350 17.33 7.77 17.13
C MET A 350 17.40 9.30 17.08
N THR A 351 17.59 9.95 18.21
CA THR A 351 17.69 11.41 18.33
C THR A 351 19.15 11.88 18.26
N PRO A 352 19.48 12.90 17.44
CA PRO A 352 20.66 13.74 17.63
C PRO A 352 20.38 14.88 18.64
N PRO A 353 21.43 15.49 19.23
CA PRO A 353 21.31 16.37 20.40
C PRO A 353 20.74 17.76 20.08
N PRO A 354 20.19 18.48 21.08
CA PRO A 354 19.54 19.77 20.87
C PRO A 354 20.52 20.95 21.00
N GLU A 355 20.47 21.89 20.06
CA GLU A 355 20.97 23.25 20.26
C GLU A 355 19.89 24.29 19.93
N GLU A 356 19.54 24.99 21.02
CA GLU A 356 19.26 26.41 21.19
C GLU A 356 18.13 27.14 20.43
N VAL A 357 17.27 27.68 21.29
CA VAL A 357 16.08 28.49 21.10
C VAL A 357 16.44 29.92 20.68
N ILE A 358 15.78 30.44 19.65
CA ILE A 358 15.57 31.90 19.51
C ILE A 358 14.11 32.18 19.13
N HIS A 359 13.38 32.79 20.07
CA HIS A 359 12.07 33.40 19.91
C HIS A 359 12.12 34.60 18.97
N ARG A 360 11.11 34.77 18.07
CA ARG A 360 10.54 36.08 17.71
C ARG A 360 9.05 35.99 17.36
N THR A 361 8.35 37.06 17.73
CA THR A 361 6.90 37.26 17.87
C THR A 361 6.30 38.01 16.67
N GLU A 362 5.04 37.65 16.37
CA GLU A 362 3.89 38.46 15.90
C GLU A 362 3.83 39.21 14.53
N ASP A 363 2.69 38.92 13.89
CA ASP A 363 1.74 39.77 13.14
C ASP A 363 2.06 40.35 11.74
N GLN A 364 1.25 39.92 10.75
CA GLN A 364 0.25 40.79 10.09
C GLN A 364 -0.69 39.99 9.16
N LYS A 365 -2.00 40.11 9.41
CA LYS A 365 -3.10 39.65 8.55
C LYS A 365 -3.37 40.67 7.44
N SER A 366 -3.39 40.24 6.19
CA SER A 366 -4.04 40.97 5.09
C SER A 366 -5.17 40.13 4.50
N ASN A 367 -6.36 40.73 4.52
CA ASN A 367 -7.62 40.21 4.01
C ASN A 367 -7.68 40.45 2.50
N GLU A 368 -7.69 39.41 1.67
CA GLU A 368 -8.13 39.50 0.27
C GLU A 368 -9.34 38.60 0.05
N GLN A 369 -10.48 39.26 -0.20
CA GLN A 369 -11.75 38.63 -0.56
C GLN A 369 -11.67 38.13 -2.01
N VAL A 370 -11.67 36.82 -2.21
CA VAL A 370 -11.88 36.20 -3.53
C VAL A 370 -13.34 35.81 -3.66
N GLN A 371 -14.04 36.50 -4.57
CA GLN A 371 -15.39 36.15 -5.03
C GLN A 371 -15.37 34.77 -5.71
N SER A 372 -16.17 33.85 -5.19
CA SER A 372 -16.31 32.49 -5.70
C SER A 372 -17.15 32.43 -6.99
N ASN A 373 -16.54 31.93 -8.06
CA ASN A 373 -17.22 31.57 -9.30
C ASN A 373 -18.11 30.33 -9.07
N LYS A 374 -19.42 30.50 -9.26
CA LYS A 374 -20.49 29.52 -8.99
C LYS A 374 -20.69 28.45 -10.09
N LEU A 375 -19.76 28.34 -11.05
CA LEU A 375 -19.90 27.47 -12.22
C LEU A 375 -19.06 26.17 -12.13
N SER A 376 -18.16 26.05 -11.15
CA SER A 376 -17.32 24.86 -10.93
C SER A 376 -17.95 23.82 -10.00
N SER A 377 -18.95 24.18 -9.20
CA SER A 377 -19.54 23.29 -8.19
C SER A 377 -20.32 22.12 -8.79
N ASP A 378 -21.04 22.34 -9.90
CA ASP A 378 -21.96 21.33 -10.44
C ASP A 378 -21.20 20.16 -11.10
N VAL A 379 -20.05 20.44 -11.71
CA VAL A 379 -19.18 19.42 -12.32
C VAL A 379 -18.46 18.60 -11.25
N GLU A 380 -17.91 19.23 -10.20
CA GLU A 380 -17.28 18.51 -9.08
C GLU A 380 -18.26 17.55 -8.39
N THR A 381 -19.54 17.95 -8.29
CA THR A 381 -20.60 17.14 -7.66
C THR A 381 -20.95 15.88 -8.47
N GLU A 382 -20.99 15.97 -9.81
CA GLU A 382 -21.27 14.82 -10.69
C GLU A 382 -20.06 13.86 -10.80
N TYR A 383 -18.84 14.41 -10.80
CA TYR A 383 -17.61 13.60 -10.75
C TYR A 383 -17.56 12.76 -9.47
N ASP A 384 -17.74 13.37 -8.30
CA ASP A 384 -17.77 12.65 -7.03
C ASP A 384 -18.92 11.64 -6.97
N LEU A 385 -20.08 11.95 -7.56
CA LEU A 385 -21.21 11.03 -7.67
C LEU A 385 -20.81 9.69 -8.32
N SER A 386 -20.09 9.76 -9.45
CA SER A 386 -19.67 8.59 -10.21
C SER A 386 -18.70 7.70 -9.41
N LEU A 387 -17.76 8.32 -8.67
CA LEU A 387 -16.75 7.61 -7.86
C LEU A 387 -17.40 6.78 -6.75
N TRP A 388 -18.34 7.37 -6.02
CA TRP A 388 -19.05 6.69 -4.92
C TRP A 388 -20.06 5.67 -5.43
N THR A 389 -20.62 5.88 -6.63
CA THR A 389 -21.43 4.86 -7.29
C THR A 389 -20.60 3.62 -7.64
N ALA A 390 -19.37 3.81 -8.12
CA ALA A 390 -18.45 2.71 -8.38
C ALA A 390 -18.08 1.96 -7.09
N ALA A 391 -17.76 2.69 -6.02
CA ALA A 391 -17.46 2.10 -4.72
C ALA A 391 -18.65 1.30 -4.13
N TRP A 392 -19.88 1.81 -4.26
CA TRP A 392 -21.11 1.09 -3.88
C TRP A 392 -21.27 -0.23 -4.63
N LYS A 393 -21.08 -0.21 -5.95
CA LYS A 393 -21.15 -1.42 -6.78
C LYS A 393 -20.10 -2.44 -6.37
N VAL A 394 -18.86 -2.00 -6.11
CA VAL A 394 -17.76 -2.87 -5.68
C VAL A 394 -18.04 -3.49 -4.31
N TRP A 395 -18.51 -2.72 -3.33
CA TRP A 395 -18.89 -3.27 -2.02
C TRP A 395 -20.00 -4.32 -2.15
N LEU A 396 -21.03 -4.05 -2.97
CA LEU A 396 -22.10 -5.00 -3.25
C LEU A 396 -21.58 -6.28 -3.92
N ASN A 397 -20.68 -6.16 -4.89
CA ASN A 397 -20.07 -7.30 -5.56
C ASN A 397 -19.24 -8.13 -4.59
N ILE A 398 -18.40 -7.49 -3.76
CA ILE A 398 -17.60 -8.18 -2.73
C ILE A 398 -18.55 -8.94 -1.82
N GLY A 399 -19.53 -8.25 -1.23
CA GLY A 399 -20.45 -8.87 -0.28
C GLY A 399 -21.25 -10.01 -0.88
N THR A 400 -21.83 -9.83 -2.07
CA THR A 400 -22.65 -10.86 -2.73
C THR A 400 -21.82 -12.07 -3.14
N ASN A 401 -20.61 -11.87 -3.69
CA ASN A 401 -19.80 -12.96 -4.19
C ASN A 401 -19.03 -13.69 -3.08
N SER A 402 -18.53 -12.99 -2.07
CA SER A 402 -17.79 -13.61 -0.96
C SER A 402 -18.71 -14.45 -0.07
N THR A 403 -19.98 -14.04 0.11
CA THR A 403 -20.97 -14.71 0.95
C THR A 403 -21.89 -15.65 0.17
N LYS A 404 -21.56 -15.95 -1.08
CA LYS A 404 -22.37 -16.85 -1.90
C LYS A 404 -22.18 -18.30 -1.46
N PRO A 405 -23.26 -19.03 -1.10
CA PRO A 405 -23.14 -20.44 -0.78
C PRO A 405 -22.54 -21.22 -1.96
N PRO A 406 -21.58 -22.11 -1.72
CA PRO A 406 -20.95 -22.91 -2.75
C PRO A 406 -21.95 -23.91 -3.34
N LYS A 407 -21.90 -24.08 -4.66
CA LYS A 407 -22.66 -25.12 -5.36
C LYS A 407 -21.97 -26.46 -5.10
N VAL A 408 -22.50 -27.27 -4.19
CA VAL A 408 -21.93 -28.58 -3.85
C VAL A 408 -22.13 -29.52 -5.04
N THR A 409 -21.11 -29.69 -5.89
CA THR A 409 -21.15 -30.64 -7.01
C THR A 409 -20.17 -31.80 -6.87
N ASN A 410 -19.11 -31.71 -6.05
CA ASN A 410 -18.20 -32.82 -5.76
C ASN A 410 -17.54 -32.70 -4.37
N LYS A 411 -17.52 -33.81 -3.60
CA LYS A 411 -17.02 -33.88 -2.21
C LYS A 411 -15.49 -33.66 -2.05
N SER A 412 -14.74 -33.47 -3.13
CA SER A 412 -13.26 -33.43 -3.14
C SER A 412 -12.64 -32.02 -3.20
N VAL A 413 -13.41 -30.96 -3.41
CA VAL A 413 -12.86 -29.59 -3.49
C VAL A 413 -12.93 -28.91 -2.12
N LYS A 414 -11.79 -28.45 -1.60
CA LYS A 414 -11.75 -27.55 -0.44
C LYS A 414 -12.47 -26.25 -0.82
N VAL A 415 -13.67 -26.07 -0.29
CA VAL A 415 -14.44 -24.85 -0.45
C VAL A 415 -13.84 -23.76 0.45
N TYR A 416 -13.49 -22.61 -0.12
CA TYR A 416 -13.15 -21.42 0.64
C TYR A 416 -14.41 -20.82 1.27
N VAL A 417 -14.37 -20.55 2.57
CA VAL A 417 -15.42 -19.86 3.32
C VAL A 417 -14.78 -18.63 3.98
N PRO A 418 -15.36 -17.43 3.84
CA PRO A 418 -14.80 -16.22 4.44
C PRO A 418 -14.68 -16.32 5.96
N SER A 419 -13.64 -15.71 6.51
CA SER A 419 -13.45 -15.66 7.96
C SER A 419 -14.42 -14.68 8.62
N GLN A 420 -14.70 -14.88 9.91
CA GLN A 420 -15.52 -13.93 10.69
C GLN A 420 -14.90 -12.53 10.73
N ALA A 421 -13.57 -12.41 10.75
CA ALA A 421 -12.87 -11.14 10.67
C ALA A 421 -13.12 -10.42 9.33
N PHE A 422 -13.12 -11.16 8.21
CA PHE A 422 -13.46 -10.62 6.90
C PHE A 422 -14.90 -10.13 6.84
N LEU A 423 -15.86 -10.95 7.28
CA LEU A 423 -17.28 -10.59 7.27
C LEU A 423 -17.57 -9.38 8.16
N THR A 424 -16.95 -9.34 9.34
CA THR A 424 -17.09 -8.20 10.26
C THR A 424 -16.58 -6.92 9.60
N ALA A 425 -15.38 -6.95 9.00
CA ALA A 425 -14.82 -5.81 8.28
C ALA A 425 -15.68 -5.38 7.08
N LEU A 426 -16.32 -6.34 6.38
CA LEU A 426 -17.21 -6.07 5.25
C LEU A 426 -18.40 -5.22 5.68
N ILE A 427 -19.04 -5.61 6.78
CA ILE A 427 -20.20 -4.89 7.30
C ILE A 427 -19.77 -3.54 7.90
N GLN A 428 -18.64 -3.50 8.61
CA GLN A 428 -18.07 -2.24 9.13
C GLN A 428 -17.66 -1.25 8.05
N THR A 429 -17.53 -1.68 6.79
CA THR A 429 -17.28 -0.78 5.65
C THR A 429 -18.52 0.03 5.27
N PHE A 430 -19.73 -0.52 5.49
CA PHE A 430 -20.98 0.10 5.07
C PHE A 430 -21.19 1.52 5.63
N PRO A 431 -21.03 1.81 6.94
CA PRO A 431 -21.24 3.16 7.45
C PRO A 431 -20.40 4.23 6.74
N TYR A 432 -19.12 3.95 6.48
CA TYR A 432 -18.23 4.88 5.76
C TYR A 432 -18.66 5.10 4.32
N LEU A 433 -19.11 4.05 3.64
CA LEU A 433 -19.63 4.15 2.28
C LEU A 433 -20.97 4.91 2.24
N PHE A 434 -21.82 4.64 3.22
CA PHE A 434 -23.16 5.21 3.33
C PHE A 434 -23.12 6.73 3.47
N GLU A 435 -22.13 7.30 4.17
CA GLU A 435 -21.96 8.76 4.25
C GLU A 435 -21.92 9.44 2.87
N HIS A 436 -21.33 8.78 1.87
CA HIS A 436 -21.16 9.32 0.52
C HIS A 436 -22.34 9.05 -0.42
N ILE A 437 -23.13 7.99 -0.16
CA ILE A 437 -24.26 7.58 -1.00
C ILE A 437 -25.63 7.90 -0.37
N LYS A 438 -25.69 8.28 0.91
CA LYS A 438 -26.92 8.60 1.64
C LYS A 438 -27.88 9.53 0.87
N PRO A 439 -27.45 10.62 0.20
CA PRO A 439 -28.36 11.53 -0.47
C PRO A 439 -29.19 10.91 -1.61
N ARG A 440 -28.72 9.80 -2.19
CA ARG A 440 -29.36 9.11 -3.32
C ARG A 440 -29.84 7.71 -2.97
N PHE A 441 -29.76 7.31 -1.70
CA PHE A 441 -30.04 5.96 -1.26
C PHE A 441 -31.54 5.69 -1.33
N VAL A 442 -31.94 4.66 -2.08
CA VAL A 442 -33.34 4.31 -2.33
C VAL A 442 -33.67 2.90 -1.85
N THR A 443 -34.96 2.53 -1.87
CA THR A 443 -35.45 1.20 -1.48
C THR A 443 -34.71 0.06 -2.18
N ALA A 444 -34.39 0.21 -3.47
CA ALA A 444 -33.63 -0.80 -4.22
C ALA A 444 -32.20 -1.00 -3.68
N ASP A 445 -31.57 0.04 -3.12
CA ASP A 445 -30.26 -0.07 -2.49
C ASP A 445 -30.37 -0.70 -1.09
N LEU A 446 -31.43 -0.39 -0.35
CA LEU A 446 -31.74 -1.06 0.92
C LEU A 446 -31.92 -2.56 0.73
N GLN A 447 -32.67 -2.99 -0.29
CA GLN A 447 -32.87 -4.42 -0.57
C GLN A 447 -31.54 -5.15 -0.86
N LYS A 448 -30.63 -4.49 -1.58
CA LYS A 448 -29.29 -5.04 -1.84
C LYS A 448 -28.44 -5.09 -0.57
N LEU A 449 -28.45 -4.03 0.25
CA LEU A 449 -27.81 -4.01 1.57
C LEU A 449 -28.33 -5.16 2.44
N SER A 450 -29.64 -5.26 2.58
CA SER A 450 -30.34 -6.31 3.32
C SER A 450 -29.93 -7.71 2.90
N SER A 451 -29.81 -7.95 1.58
CA SER A 451 -29.31 -9.22 1.04
C SER A 451 -27.89 -9.50 1.50
N VAL A 452 -26.97 -8.53 1.40
CA VAL A 452 -25.57 -8.71 1.84
C VAL A 452 -25.49 -8.99 3.34
N LEU A 453 -26.24 -8.25 4.17
CA LEU A 453 -26.24 -8.46 5.63
C LEU A 453 -26.77 -9.86 6.00
N GLN A 454 -27.87 -10.31 5.39
CA GLN A 454 -28.40 -11.65 5.62
C GLN A 454 -27.44 -12.74 5.15
N MET A 455 -26.84 -12.59 3.97
CA MET A 455 -25.89 -13.55 3.44
C MET A 455 -24.64 -13.64 4.32
N ALA A 456 -24.13 -12.51 4.82
CA ALA A 456 -23.01 -12.50 5.76
C ALA A 456 -23.34 -13.24 7.07
N LEU A 457 -24.51 -12.98 7.68
CA LEU A 457 -24.97 -13.68 8.88
C LEU A 457 -25.21 -15.17 8.66
N SER A 458 -25.50 -15.58 7.43
CA SER A 458 -25.69 -17.00 7.12
C SER A 458 -24.38 -17.79 7.10
N VAL A 459 -23.22 -17.15 6.90
CA VAL A 459 -21.93 -17.84 6.80
C VAL A 459 -21.56 -18.50 8.14
N PRO A 460 -21.27 -19.82 8.17
CA PRO A 460 -20.98 -20.53 9.42
C PRO A 460 -19.64 -20.10 10.03
N VAL A 461 -19.57 -20.12 11.37
CA VAL A 461 -18.31 -19.94 12.11
C VAL A 461 -17.49 -21.23 12.04
N HIS A 462 -16.24 -21.16 11.56
CA HIS A 462 -15.35 -22.33 11.46
C HIS A 462 -14.27 -22.38 12.57
N GLY A 463 -13.82 -23.61 12.83
CA GLY A 463 -12.87 -24.08 13.86
C GLY A 463 -11.73 -23.16 14.28
N ASP A 464 -10.99 -22.63 13.32
CA ASP A 464 -9.68 -22.03 13.59
C ASP A 464 -9.76 -20.64 14.27
N ALA A 465 -10.95 -20.05 14.37
CA ALA A 465 -11.21 -18.79 15.09
C ALA A 465 -11.75 -19.01 16.53
N SER A 466 -11.92 -20.28 16.94
CA SER A 466 -12.62 -20.69 18.18
C SER A 466 -12.07 -20.12 19.50
N PRO A 467 -10.76 -19.92 19.73
CA PRO A 467 -10.27 -19.50 21.05
C PRO A 467 -10.54 -18.04 21.39
N PHE A 468 -10.83 -17.20 20.39
CA PHE A 468 -10.98 -15.74 20.56
C PHE A 468 -12.43 -15.25 20.47
N ILE A 469 -13.34 -16.09 19.97
CA ILE A 469 -14.78 -15.76 19.86
C ILE A 469 -15.57 -16.47 20.97
N ILE A 470 -15.07 -17.58 21.52
CA ILE A 470 -15.73 -18.32 22.58
C ILE A 470 -15.16 -17.86 23.93
N PRO A 471 -15.94 -17.17 24.79
CA PRO A 471 -15.47 -16.79 26.10
C PRO A 471 -15.17 -18.04 26.93
N SER A 472 -14.17 -17.97 27.82
CA SER A 472 -13.83 -19.04 28.78
C SER A 472 -14.94 -19.32 29.80
N TYR A 473 -16.01 -18.52 29.79
CA TYR A 473 -17.17 -18.53 30.69
C TYR A 473 -18.48 -18.54 29.88
N PRO A 474 -19.60 -19.08 30.40
CA PRO A 474 -20.80 -19.40 29.62
C PRO A 474 -21.71 -18.19 29.31
N GLU A 475 -21.18 -16.97 29.19
CA GLU A 475 -21.98 -15.83 28.70
C GLU A 475 -22.06 -15.87 27.17
N ILE A 476 -23.19 -16.36 26.68
CA ILE A 476 -23.57 -16.33 25.27
C ILE A 476 -23.80 -14.86 24.89
N THR A 477 -22.90 -14.29 24.10
CA THR A 477 -22.91 -12.87 23.71
C THR A 477 -22.99 -12.75 22.19
N VAL A 478 -23.39 -11.56 21.71
CA VAL A 478 -23.38 -11.25 20.28
C VAL A 478 -21.95 -11.26 19.73
N THR A 479 -21.79 -11.84 18.54
CA THR A 479 -20.50 -11.88 17.85
C THR A 479 -20.13 -10.50 17.27
N PRO A 480 -18.84 -10.23 16.97
CA PRO A 480 -18.44 -8.98 16.32
C PRO A 480 -19.14 -8.73 14.98
N LEU A 481 -19.44 -9.77 14.21
CA LEU A 481 -20.20 -9.67 12.97
C LEU A 481 -21.64 -9.22 13.25
N GLN A 482 -22.31 -9.85 14.22
CA GLN A 482 -23.67 -9.48 14.61
C GLN A 482 -23.72 -8.04 15.12
N GLU A 483 -22.77 -7.62 15.95
CA GLU A 483 -22.64 -6.24 16.42
C GLU A 483 -22.47 -5.26 15.25
N ALA A 484 -21.62 -5.59 14.28
CA ALA A 484 -21.46 -4.76 13.07
C ALA A 484 -22.76 -4.65 12.26
N VAL A 485 -23.56 -5.72 12.18
CA VAL A 485 -24.88 -5.68 11.52
C VAL A 485 -25.87 -4.81 12.29
N LEU A 486 -25.93 -4.93 13.63
CA LEU A 486 -26.77 -4.06 14.47
C LEU A 486 -26.38 -2.59 14.28
N GLN A 487 -25.08 -2.27 14.27
CA GLN A 487 -24.57 -0.93 14.03
C GLN A 487 -24.94 -0.41 12.63
N ALA A 488 -24.82 -1.24 11.59
CA ALA A 488 -25.23 -0.88 10.24
C ALA A 488 -26.73 -0.56 10.16
N MET A 489 -27.58 -1.35 10.84
CA MET A 489 -29.01 -1.09 10.94
C MET A 489 -29.31 0.19 11.72
N ASP A 490 -28.62 0.45 12.83
CA ASP A 490 -28.79 1.68 13.61
C ASP A 490 -28.44 2.94 12.80
N VAL A 491 -27.31 2.91 12.06
CA VAL A 491 -26.92 3.99 11.15
C VAL A 491 -27.99 4.25 10.10
N LEU A 492 -28.54 3.19 9.50
CA LEU A 492 -29.62 3.29 8.52
C LEU A 492 -30.90 3.84 9.15
N ILE A 493 -31.33 3.32 10.30
CA ILE A 493 -32.54 3.75 11.01
C ILE A 493 -32.48 5.24 11.34
N LYS A 494 -31.35 5.70 11.90
CA LYS A 494 -31.13 7.12 12.21
C LYS A 494 -31.19 7.97 10.95
N ALA A 495 -30.60 7.50 9.86
CA ALA A 495 -30.61 8.22 8.59
C ALA A 495 -32.00 8.30 7.96
N VAL A 496 -32.77 7.21 7.98
CA VAL A 496 -34.15 7.19 7.48
C VAL A 496 -35.05 8.06 8.34
N HIS A 497 -34.91 8.00 9.66
CA HIS A 497 -35.72 8.81 10.58
C HIS A 497 -35.47 10.31 10.44
N SER A 498 -34.21 10.72 10.29
CA SER A 498 -33.84 12.12 10.05
C SER A 498 -33.94 12.55 8.58
N GLY A 499 -34.26 11.63 7.68
CA GLY A 499 -34.25 11.82 6.24
C GLY A 499 -35.56 12.39 5.68
N PRO A 500 -35.60 12.72 4.37
CA PRO A 500 -36.81 13.17 3.70
C PRO A 500 -37.87 12.06 3.61
N GLU A 501 -39.12 12.42 3.30
CA GLU A 501 -40.25 11.49 3.20
C GLU A 501 -39.97 10.30 2.26
N GLN A 502 -39.26 10.54 1.15
CA GLN A 502 -38.82 9.49 0.23
C GLN A 502 -37.95 8.44 0.93
N MET A 503 -37.09 8.85 1.86
CA MET A 503 -36.27 7.92 2.64
C MET A 503 -37.12 7.20 3.70
N GLN A 504 -38.02 7.92 4.37
CA GLN A 504 -38.97 7.37 5.34
C GLN A 504 -39.93 6.33 4.74
N SER A 505 -40.14 6.34 3.42
CA SER A 505 -40.90 5.29 2.73
C SER A 505 -40.28 3.89 2.88
N MET A 506 -39.00 3.79 3.26
CA MET A 506 -38.27 2.54 3.49
C MET A 506 -38.51 1.91 4.87
N TYR A 507 -39.31 2.53 5.76
CA TYR A 507 -39.59 1.94 7.07
C TYR A 507 -40.07 0.48 7.00
N PRO A 508 -40.99 0.09 6.08
CA PRO A 508 -41.42 -1.30 5.98
C PRO A 508 -40.28 -2.27 5.70
N ASP A 509 -39.39 -1.96 4.76
CA ASP A 509 -38.22 -2.79 4.43
C ASP A 509 -37.27 -2.93 5.64
N ILE A 510 -37.07 -1.87 6.42
CA ILE A 510 -36.27 -1.91 7.66
C ILE A 510 -36.91 -2.88 8.68
N TYR A 511 -38.23 -2.77 8.89
CA TYR A 511 -38.94 -3.69 9.78
C TYR A 511 -38.86 -5.13 9.32
N HIS A 512 -39.10 -5.40 8.04
CA HIS A 512 -38.99 -6.74 7.49
C HIS A 512 -37.59 -7.32 7.71
N GLN A 513 -36.54 -6.52 7.55
CA GLN A 513 -35.18 -6.93 7.82
C GLN A 513 -34.95 -7.28 9.29
N LEU A 514 -35.32 -6.39 10.22
CA LEU A 514 -35.16 -6.62 11.66
C LEU A 514 -35.97 -7.82 12.13
N LEU A 515 -37.19 -7.99 11.63
CA LEU A 515 -38.05 -9.13 11.94
C LEU A 515 -37.46 -10.45 11.44
N THR A 516 -36.84 -10.44 10.25
CA THR A 516 -36.07 -11.60 9.76
C THR A 516 -34.93 -11.96 10.72
N TYR A 517 -34.25 -10.97 11.30
CA TYR A 517 -33.20 -11.21 12.29
C TYR A 517 -33.73 -11.73 13.62
N VAL A 518 -34.94 -11.32 14.03
CA VAL A 518 -35.62 -11.88 15.21
C VAL A 518 -35.90 -13.37 15.01
N GLU A 519 -36.34 -13.77 13.81
CA GLU A 519 -36.56 -15.19 13.51
C GLU A 519 -35.29 -16.03 13.65
N TYR A 520 -34.09 -15.44 13.50
CA TYR A 520 -32.83 -16.18 13.67
C TYR A 520 -32.61 -16.72 15.07
N GLY A 521 -33.23 -16.12 16.09
CA GLY A 521 -33.18 -16.64 17.47
C GLY A 521 -33.84 -18.02 17.62
N VAL A 522 -34.79 -18.36 16.74
CA VAL A 522 -35.49 -19.66 16.72
C VAL A 522 -35.07 -20.52 15.52
N ARG A 523 -34.75 -19.88 14.40
CA ARG A 523 -34.40 -20.50 13.12
C ARG A 523 -33.13 -19.90 12.55
N VAL A 524 -32.00 -20.49 12.92
CA VAL A 524 -30.67 -20.09 12.44
C VAL A 524 -30.63 -20.07 10.90
N PRO A 525 -30.04 -19.02 10.28
CA PRO A 525 -29.91 -18.92 8.83
C PRO A 525 -29.04 -20.05 8.25
N LYS A 526 -29.35 -20.50 7.03
CA LYS A 526 -28.66 -21.61 6.36
C LYS A 526 -27.68 -21.12 5.29
N TYR A 527 -26.47 -21.68 5.27
CA TYR A 527 -25.47 -21.45 4.22
C TYR A 527 -25.43 -22.54 3.15
N GLY A 528 -26.45 -22.57 2.29
CA GLY A 528 -26.61 -23.65 1.33
C GLY A 528 -26.71 -25.01 2.04
N GLN A 529 -25.83 -25.96 1.67
CA GLN A 529 -25.75 -27.29 2.30
C GLN A 529 -24.61 -27.42 3.32
N ILE A 530 -23.83 -26.35 3.56
CA ILE A 530 -22.73 -26.40 4.53
C ILE A 530 -23.31 -26.17 5.91
N GLU A 531 -23.26 -27.21 6.74
CA GLU A 531 -23.55 -27.11 8.16
C GLU A 531 -22.37 -26.50 8.92
N ALA A 532 -22.65 -25.80 10.01
CA ALA A 532 -21.62 -25.39 10.96
C ALA A 532 -20.92 -26.66 11.51
N LYS A 533 -19.68 -26.88 11.10
CA LYS A 533 -18.91 -28.06 11.56
C LYS A 533 -18.72 -27.99 13.09
N ALA A 534 -18.96 -29.11 13.77
CA ALA A 534 -18.55 -29.30 15.16
C ALA A 534 -17.03 -29.09 15.30
N PHE A 535 -16.61 -28.41 16.37
CA PHE A 535 -15.21 -28.03 16.61
C PHE A 535 -14.43 -29.23 17.17
N GLY A 536 -13.61 -29.88 16.34
CA GLY A 536 -12.64 -30.90 16.80
C GLY A 536 -13.26 -32.19 17.38
N THR A 537 -12.41 -33.04 17.94
CA THR A 537 -12.72 -34.39 18.48
C THR A 537 -13.45 -34.39 19.83
N VAL A 538 -14.02 -33.26 20.26
CA VAL A 538 -14.76 -33.15 21.52
C VAL A 538 -16.24 -33.45 21.26
N LYS A 539 -16.73 -34.62 21.69
CA LYS A 539 -18.16 -34.94 21.69
C LYS A 539 -18.86 -34.10 22.77
N GLY A 540 -19.64 -33.08 22.40
CA GLY A 540 -20.36 -32.20 23.34
C GLY A 540 -21.22 -31.10 22.67
N PRO A 541 -21.96 -30.26 23.45
CA PRO A 541 -23.07 -29.40 23.03
C PRO A 541 -22.65 -28.12 22.27
N GLN A 542 -21.80 -28.25 21.24
CA GLN A 542 -21.26 -27.08 20.51
C GLN A 542 -22.15 -26.63 19.34
N VAL A 543 -22.94 -27.53 18.75
CA VAL A 543 -24.05 -27.16 17.83
C VAL A 543 -25.08 -26.25 18.54
N ALA A 544 -25.15 -26.38 19.88
CA ALA A 544 -25.95 -25.49 20.70
C ALA A 544 -25.38 -24.07 20.74
N TRP A 545 -24.06 -23.84 20.71
CA TRP A 545 -23.50 -22.48 20.83
C TRP A 545 -23.83 -21.56 19.65
N VAL A 546 -23.71 -22.05 18.40
CA VAL A 546 -24.07 -21.26 17.21
C VAL A 546 -25.55 -20.88 17.26
N THR A 547 -26.41 -21.82 17.63
CA THR A 547 -27.85 -21.58 17.84
C THR A 547 -28.09 -20.62 19.01
N MET A 548 -27.31 -20.75 20.09
CA MET A 548 -27.41 -19.93 21.29
C MET A 548 -26.99 -18.48 21.03
N ASN A 549 -25.98 -18.20 20.21
CA ASN A 549 -25.55 -16.82 19.91
C ASN A 549 -26.55 -16.01 19.09
N PHE A 550 -27.44 -16.65 18.34
CA PHE A 550 -28.51 -15.93 17.65
C PHE A 550 -29.64 -15.49 18.60
N VAL A 551 -29.74 -16.09 19.80
CA VAL A 551 -30.71 -15.66 20.83
C VAL A 551 -30.44 -14.23 21.31
N PRO A 552 -29.25 -13.86 21.85
CA PRO A 552 -29.00 -12.48 22.28
C PRO A 552 -28.99 -11.50 21.10
N PHE A 553 -28.60 -11.93 19.89
CA PHE A 553 -28.73 -11.11 18.68
C PHE A 553 -30.20 -10.81 18.34
N SER A 554 -31.06 -11.82 18.41
CA SER A 554 -32.50 -11.67 18.21
C SER A 554 -33.11 -10.74 19.26
N GLU A 555 -32.76 -10.90 20.55
CA GLU A 555 -33.21 -10.01 21.63
C GLU A 555 -32.86 -8.54 21.33
N LYS A 556 -31.62 -8.26 20.90
CA LYS A 556 -31.20 -6.93 20.47
C LYS A 556 -32.00 -6.40 19.27
N CYS A 557 -32.30 -7.26 18.30
CA CYS A 557 -33.17 -6.88 17.18
C CYS A 557 -34.59 -6.55 17.64
N VAL A 558 -35.15 -7.27 18.62
CA VAL A 558 -36.45 -6.95 19.22
C VAL A 558 -36.43 -5.57 19.88
N GLU A 559 -35.38 -5.25 20.65
CA GLU A 559 -35.20 -3.92 21.24
C GLU A 559 -35.24 -2.82 20.16
N MET A 560 -34.50 -3.00 19.06
CA MET A 560 -34.51 -2.06 17.93
C MET A 560 -35.89 -1.92 17.27
N VAL A 561 -36.63 -3.03 17.11
CA VAL A 561 -38.00 -3.02 16.56
C VAL A 561 -38.94 -2.23 17.47
N VAL A 562 -38.88 -2.46 18.78
CA VAL A 562 -39.71 -1.78 19.79
C VAL A 562 -39.42 -0.28 19.79
N ASP A 563 -38.14 0.10 19.84
CA ASP A 563 -37.72 1.50 19.84
C ASP A 563 -38.14 2.22 18.55
N LEU A 564 -37.95 1.58 17.40
CA LEU A 564 -38.38 2.14 16.11
C LEU A 564 -39.91 2.27 16.03
N TYR A 565 -40.66 1.30 16.56
CA TYR A 565 -42.12 1.32 16.50
C TYR A 565 -42.71 2.38 17.42
N ARG A 566 -42.10 2.59 18.59
CA ARG A 566 -42.48 3.66 19.52
C ARG A 566 -42.49 5.04 18.85
N ILE A 567 -41.53 5.29 17.95
CA ILE A 567 -41.41 6.57 17.26
C ILE A 567 -42.15 6.63 15.91
N THR A 568 -42.41 5.48 15.26
CA THR A 568 -42.99 5.45 13.90
C THR A 568 -44.41 4.87 13.80
N ALA A 569 -45.05 4.44 14.90
CA ALA A 569 -46.37 3.79 14.85
C ALA A 569 -47.48 4.59 14.13
N ARG A 570 -47.37 5.92 14.10
CA ARG A 570 -48.33 6.81 13.43
C ARG A 570 -47.93 7.17 11.99
N HIS A 571 -46.77 6.72 11.53
CA HIS A 571 -46.24 7.05 10.22
C HIS A 571 -47.00 6.28 9.12
N THR A 572 -47.41 6.99 8.07
CA THR A 572 -48.27 6.44 7.00
C THR A 572 -47.66 5.19 6.35
N ALA A 573 -46.35 5.18 6.08
CA ALA A 573 -45.68 4.01 5.51
C ALA A 573 -45.73 2.78 6.44
N VAL A 574 -45.68 2.98 7.76
CA VAL A 574 -45.72 1.89 8.75
C VAL A 574 -47.14 1.32 8.88
N ILE A 575 -48.15 2.19 8.85
CA ILE A 575 -49.56 1.77 8.85
C ILE A 575 -49.89 0.99 7.58
N ASN A 576 -49.54 1.54 6.41
CA ASN A 576 -49.81 0.92 5.11
C ASN A 576 -49.01 -0.38 4.91
N GLY A 577 -47.83 -0.49 5.53
CA GLY A 577 -47.02 -1.71 5.54
C GLY A 577 -47.53 -2.80 6.48
N HIS A 578 -48.62 -2.58 7.22
CA HIS A 578 -49.17 -3.51 8.20
C HIS A 578 -48.13 -4.00 9.23
N ILE A 579 -47.22 -3.10 9.65
CA ILE A 579 -46.05 -3.49 10.44
C ILE A 579 -46.41 -4.11 11.79
N LEU A 580 -47.46 -3.61 12.47
CA LEU A 580 -47.90 -4.21 13.73
C LEU A 580 -48.33 -5.67 13.56
N GLU A 581 -49.04 -5.98 12.46
CA GLU A 581 -49.46 -7.34 12.15
C GLU A 581 -48.24 -8.24 11.90
N ASN A 582 -47.24 -7.73 11.17
CA ASN A 582 -46.01 -8.45 10.89
C ASN A 582 -45.19 -8.72 12.16
N ILE A 583 -45.12 -7.75 13.08
CA ILE A 583 -44.49 -7.93 14.40
C ILE A 583 -45.18 -9.06 15.16
N ILE A 584 -46.51 -9.06 15.24
CA ILE A 584 -47.28 -10.10 15.94
C ILE A 584 -47.01 -11.49 15.33
N LYS A 585 -47.03 -11.60 14.00
CA LYS A 585 -46.82 -12.87 13.27
C LYS A 585 -45.49 -13.54 13.57
N VAL A 586 -44.44 -12.78 13.87
CA VAL A 586 -43.11 -13.33 14.16
C VAL A 586 -43.05 -14.01 15.53
N PHE A 587 -43.93 -13.63 16.46
CA PHE A 587 -43.99 -14.18 17.82
C PHE A 587 -45.11 -15.22 18.03
N THR A 588 -45.93 -15.48 17.01
CA THR A 588 -46.97 -16.52 16.99
C THR A 588 -46.48 -17.74 16.23
#